data_AF-A0A957X2G1-F1
#
_entry.id   AF-A0A957X2G1-F1
#
_cell.length_a   1.000
_cell.length_b   1.000
_cell.length_c   1.000
_cell.angle_alpha   90.00
_cell.angle_beta   90.00
_cell.angle_gamma   90.00
#
_symmetry.space_group_name_H-M   'P 1'
#
loop_
_entity.id
_entity.type
_entity.pdbx_description
1 polymer ?
#
loop_
_entity_poly.entity_id
_entity_poly.type
_entity_poly.pdbx_seq_one_letter_code
_entity_poly.pdbx_strand_id
1 'polypeptide(L)'
;EIWFHNLDGRLYITGTPGRPRDWLANLLAHPEFTFHLKASTQADLPARAIPITDETERRAVLTAILQKLGRDEADVDEWVAASPLVAVVLGE
;
A
#
# COMPACT_ATOMS: atom_id res chain seq x y z
N GLU A 1 -2.27 1.10 -11.73
CA GLU A 1 -0.96 0.99 -11.07
C GLU A 1 -1.11 0.46 -9.65
N ILE A 2 -0.12 -0.33 -9.21
CA ILE A 2 0.00 -0.98 -7.90
C ILE A 2 1.49 -0.94 -7.53
N TRP A 3 1.84 -0.38 -6.39
CA TRP A 3 3.20 -0.41 -5.86
C TRP A 3 3.19 -0.94 -4.44
N PHE A 4 4.26 -1.64 -4.06
CA PHE A 4 4.50 -1.95 -2.66
C PHE A 4 5.68 -1.15 -2.12
N HIS A 5 5.60 -0.80 -0.85
CA HIS A 5 6.64 -0.10 -0.12
C HIS A 5 6.95 -0.87 1.16
N ASN A 6 8.22 -1.10 1.41
CA ASN A 6 8.71 -1.49 2.72
C ASN A 6 9.16 -0.23 3.48
N LEU A 7 8.53 0.00 4.64
CA LEU A 7 8.92 1.00 5.63
C LEU A 7 9.21 0.28 6.94
N ASP A 8 10.47 0.26 7.36
CA ASP A 8 10.92 -0.35 8.63
C ASP A 8 10.39 -1.79 8.86
N GLY A 9 10.40 -2.61 7.81
CA GLY A 9 9.93 -4.00 7.85
C GLY A 9 8.42 -4.18 7.70
N ARG A 10 7.64 -3.08 7.64
CA ARG A 10 6.21 -3.12 7.36
C ARG A 10 5.97 -2.92 5.86
N LEU A 11 5.15 -3.79 5.29
CA LEU A 11 4.79 -3.74 3.87
C LEU A 11 3.47 -3.00 3.69
N TYR A 12 3.43 -2.12 2.69
CA TYR A 12 2.24 -1.38 2.29
C TYR A 12 2.05 -1.50 0.80
N ILE A 13 0.80 -1.56 0.33
CA ILE A 13 0.47 -1.42 -1.08
C ILE A 13 -0.33 -0.14 -1.27
N THR A 14 0.08 0.67 -2.23
CA THR A 14 -0.58 1.92 -2.59
C THR A 14 -0.51 2.18 -4.10
N GLY A 15 -1.08 3.29 -4.54
CA GLY A 15 -1.09 3.76 -5.91
C GLY A 15 -1.46 5.23 -5.96
N THR A 16 -1.29 5.84 -7.14
CA THR A 16 -1.67 7.24 -7.33
C THR A 16 -3.15 7.52 -7.01
N PRO A 17 -3.47 8.71 -6.47
CA PRO A 17 -4.83 9.18 -6.31
C PRO A 17 -5.65 9.15 -7.61
N GLY A 18 -6.97 9.22 -7.46
CA GLY A 18 -7.90 9.36 -8.58
C GLY A 18 -8.93 8.24 -8.62
N ARG A 19 -9.04 7.56 -9.76
CA ARG A 19 -10.10 6.57 -9.96
C ARG A 19 -9.99 5.42 -8.94
N PRO A 20 -11.13 4.93 -8.42
CA PRO A 20 -11.18 3.70 -7.64
C PRO A 20 -10.43 2.59 -8.35
N ARG A 21 -9.70 1.80 -7.57
CA ARG A 21 -8.87 0.73 -8.12
C ARG A 21 -9.56 -0.60 -7.90
N ASP A 22 -9.78 -1.35 -8.98
CA ASP A 22 -10.40 -2.67 -8.92
C ASP A 22 -9.63 -3.63 -8.01
N TRP A 23 -8.30 -3.54 -7.97
CA TRP A 23 -7.49 -4.35 -7.06
C TRP A 23 -7.79 -4.06 -5.58
N LEU A 24 -8.08 -2.80 -5.22
CA LEU A 24 -8.45 -2.46 -3.85
C LEU A 24 -9.83 -3.04 -3.55
N ALA A 25 -10.79 -2.91 -4.47
CA ALA A 25 -12.12 -3.51 -4.32
C ALA A 25 -12.03 -5.03 -4.12
N ASN A 26 -11.17 -5.70 -4.88
CA ASN A 26 -10.91 -7.14 -4.72
C ASN A 26 -10.33 -7.46 -3.33
N LEU A 27 -9.34 -6.71 -2.86
CA LEU A 27 -8.74 -6.93 -1.53
C LEU A 27 -9.69 -6.59 -0.37
N LEU A 28 -10.64 -5.68 -0.58
CA LEU A 28 -11.70 -5.40 0.40
C LEU A 28 -12.71 -6.56 0.50
N ALA A 29 -13.00 -7.23 -0.62
CA ALA A 29 -13.88 -8.40 -0.65
C ALA A 29 -13.17 -9.70 -0.21
N HIS A 30 -11.91 -9.86 -0.61
CA HIS A 30 -11.07 -11.03 -0.41
C HIS A 30 -9.66 -10.59 0.01
N PRO A 31 -9.40 -10.41 1.31
CA PRO A 31 -8.14 -9.85 1.79
C PRO A 31 -6.95 -10.78 1.65
N GLU A 32 -7.18 -12.09 1.46
CA GLU A 32 -6.13 -13.08 1.23
C GLU A 32 -5.64 -13.08 -0.23
N PHE A 33 -4.32 -13.01 -0.43
CA PHE A 33 -3.71 -13.02 -1.76
C PHE A 33 -2.27 -13.58 -1.71
N THR A 34 -1.70 -13.84 -2.89
CA THR A 34 -0.28 -14.23 -3.02
C THR A 34 0.59 -13.01 -3.31
N PHE A 35 1.57 -12.76 -2.44
CA PHE A 35 2.57 -11.72 -2.60
C PHE A 35 3.79 -12.27 -3.37
N HIS A 36 3.92 -11.88 -4.64
CA HIS A 36 4.97 -12.35 -5.52
C HIS A 36 6.23 -11.47 -5.45
N LEU A 37 7.35 -12.03 -4.99
CA LEU A 37 8.69 -11.47 -5.15
C LEU A 37 9.33 -12.03 -6.43
N LYS A 38 9.91 -11.17 -7.28
CA LYS A 38 10.38 -11.58 -8.63
C LYS A 38 11.79 -11.13 -9.02
N ALA A 39 12.42 -10.28 -8.21
CA ALA A 39 13.73 -9.70 -8.51
C ALA A 39 14.85 -10.55 -7.88
N SER A 40 15.66 -9.96 -6.99
CA SER A 40 16.76 -10.64 -6.29
C SER A 40 16.30 -11.83 -5.45
N THR A 41 15.05 -11.80 -5.00
CA THR A 41 14.37 -12.92 -4.33
C THR A 41 13.16 -13.30 -5.16
N GLN A 42 13.01 -14.60 -5.43
CA GLN A 42 11.84 -15.17 -6.09
C GLN A 42 11.09 -16.04 -5.09
N ALA A 43 9.89 -15.61 -4.73
CA ALA A 43 9.05 -16.30 -3.76
C ALA A 43 7.59 -15.91 -3.94
N ASP A 44 6.70 -16.86 -3.70
CA ASP A 44 5.27 -16.66 -3.65
C ASP A 44 4.84 -16.85 -2.19
N LEU A 45 4.46 -15.75 -1.54
CA LEU A 45 4.16 -15.74 -0.10
C LEU A 45 2.65 -15.57 0.11
N PRO A 46 2.01 -16.37 0.97
CA PRO A 46 0.65 -16.06 1.39
C PRO A 46 0.66 -14.71 2.11
N ALA A 47 -0.34 -13.87 1.84
CA ALA A 47 -0.44 -12.54 2.43
C ALA A 47 -1.89 -12.14 2.70
N ARG A 48 -2.07 -11.22 3.65
CA ARG A 48 -3.35 -10.61 3.97
C ARG A 48 -3.25 -9.09 3.85
N ALA A 49 -4.19 -8.49 3.13
CA ALA A 49 -4.34 -7.05 3.03
C ALA A 49 -5.19 -6.51 4.19
N ILE A 50 -4.71 -5.45 4.84
CA ILE A 50 -5.42 -4.73 5.91
C ILE A 50 -5.63 -3.30 5.46
N PRO A 51 -6.87 -2.87 5.15
CA PRO A 51 -7.16 -1.49 4.80
C PRO A 51 -6.80 -0.54 5.92
N ILE A 52 -6.06 0.52 5.59
CA ILE A 52 -5.76 1.59 6.54
C ILE A 52 -6.79 2.69 6.33
N THR A 53 -7.75 2.79 7.26
CA THR A 53 -8.86 3.76 7.20
C THR A 53 -8.71 4.90 8.18
N ASP A 54 -7.89 4.74 9.22
CA ASP A 54 -7.60 5.83 10.16
C ASP A 54 -6.79 6.93 9.48
N GLU A 55 -7.28 8.16 9.52
CA GLU A 55 -6.65 9.27 8.78
C GLU A 55 -5.25 9.60 9.30
N THR A 56 -5.01 9.48 10.60
CA THR A 56 -3.71 9.77 11.22
C THR A 56 -2.68 8.75 10.76
N GLU A 57 -3.04 7.46 10.78
CA GLU A 57 -2.19 6.39 10.28
C GLU A 57 -1.95 6.51 8.76
N ARG A 58 -3.01 6.76 7.98
CA ARG A 58 -2.90 7.00 6.53
C ARG A 58 -1.91 8.11 6.23
N ARG A 59 -2.03 9.24 6.92
CA ARG A 59 -1.15 10.40 6.73
C ARG A 59 0.30 10.05 7.05
N ALA A 60 0.56 9.42 8.21
CA ALA A 60 1.91 9.03 8.59
C ALA A 60 2.58 8.11 7.55
N VAL A 61 1.86 7.08 7.08
CA VAL A 61 2.36 6.12 6.08
C VAL A 61 2.58 6.80 4.72
N LEU A 62 1.61 7.58 4.24
CA LEU A 62 1.68 8.22 2.93
C LEU A 62 2.75 9.30 2.88
N THR A 63 2.93 10.09 3.95
CA THR A 63 4.05 11.04 4.07
C THR A 63 5.39 10.31 3.92
N ALA A 64 5.60 9.19 4.62
CA ALA A 64 6.85 8.42 4.52
C ALA A 64 7.06 7.82 3.12
N ILE A 65 6.00 7.33 2.47
CA ILE A 65 6.06 6.82 1.10
C ILE A 65 6.42 7.94 0.11
N LEU A 66 5.75 9.10 0.20
CA LEU A 66 5.96 10.23 -0.69
C LEU A 66 7.37 10.82 -0.54
N GLN A 67 7.87 10.95 0.69
CA GLN A 67 9.25 11.35 0.97
C GLN A 67 10.25 10.38 0.33
N LYS A 68 10.03 9.07 0.45
CA LYS A 68 10.87 8.04 -0.21
C LYS A 68 10.84 8.13 -1.74
N LEU A 69 9.73 8.61 -2.31
CA LEU A 69 9.57 8.87 -3.74
C LEU A 69 10.11 10.24 -4.18
N GLY A 70 10.63 11.06 -3.26
CA GLY A 70 11.13 12.41 -3.55
C GLY A 70 10.01 13.39 -3.93
N ARG A 71 8.78 13.17 -3.45
CA ARG A 71 7.62 14.05 -3.66
C ARG A 71 7.46 15.05 -2.53
N ASP A 72 6.87 16.20 -2.86
CA ASP A 72 6.62 17.28 -1.93
C ASP A 72 5.48 16.96 -0.95
N GLU A 73 5.52 17.58 0.24
CA GLU A 73 4.47 17.44 1.25
C GLU A 73 3.09 17.95 0.78
N ALA A 74 3.07 18.83 -0.22
CA ALA A 74 1.83 19.34 -0.82
C ALA A 74 0.98 18.22 -1.48
N ASP A 75 1.59 17.10 -1.86
CA ASP A 75 0.88 15.95 -2.42
C ASP A 75 0.15 15.13 -1.32
N VAL A 76 0.54 15.27 -0.05
CA VAL A 76 0.09 14.36 1.03
C VAL A 76 -1.42 14.42 1.22
N ASP A 77 -2.02 15.60 1.19
CA ASP A 77 -3.47 15.75 1.42
C ASP A 77 -4.31 15.04 0.35
N GLU A 78 -3.92 15.18 -0.92
CA GLU A 78 -4.57 14.49 -2.04
C GLU A 78 -4.44 12.96 -1.89
N TRP A 79 -3.25 12.50 -1.51
CA TRP A 79 -3.00 11.08 -1.31
C TRP A 79 -3.77 10.52 -0.13
N VAL A 80 -3.82 11.21 1.00
CA VAL A 80 -4.60 10.79 2.17
C VAL A 80 -6.07 10.62 1.79
N ALA A 81 -6.61 11.58 1.04
CA ALA A 81 -8.01 11.60 0.65
C ALA A 81 -8.39 10.53 -0.39
N ALA A 82 -7.53 10.27 -1.39
CA ALA A 82 -7.94 9.53 -2.58
C ALA A 82 -7.01 8.41 -3.03
N SER A 83 -5.85 8.20 -2.40
CA SER A 83 -4.99 7.05 -2.72
C SER A 83 -5.53 5.76 -2.09
N PRO A 84 -5.44 4.62 -2.79
CA PRO A 84 -5.64 3.33 -2.16
C PRO A 84 -4.50 3.05 -1.18
N LEU A 85 -4.80 2.44 -0.03
CA LEU A 85 -3.77 2.07 0.94
C LEU A 85 -4.18 0.85 1.75
N VAL A 86 -3.32 -0.17 1.74
CA VAL A 86 -3.43 -1.35 2.59
C VAL A 86 -2.07 -1.66 3.20
N ALA A 87 -2.03 -2.09 4.46
CA ALA A 87 -0.91 -2.81 5.01
C ALA A 87 -0.94 -4.27 4.53
N VAL A 88 0.22 -4.90 4.41
CA VAL A 88 0.38 -6.30 4.02
C VAL A 88 1.02 -7.06 5.17
N VAL A 89 0.32 -8.09 5.63
CA VAL A 89 0.86 -9.07 6.58
C VAL A 89 1.19 -10.33 5.81
N LEU A 90 2.47 -10.74 5.82
CA LEU A 90 2.91 -12.01 5.24
C LEU A 90 2.53 -13.14 6.20
N GLY A 91 1.99 -14.22 5.64
CA GLY A 91 1.75 -15.47 6.36
C GLY A 91 3.02 -16.30 6.51
N GLU A 92 2.95 -17.29 7.40
CA GLU A 92 3.97 -18.36 7.55
C GLU A 92 3.95 -19.35 6.39
#